data_AF-A0A8H8WU52-F1
#
_entry.id   AF-A0A8H8WU52-F1
#
_cell.length_a   1.000
_cell.length_b   1.000
_cell.length_c   1.000
_cell.angle_alpha   90.00
_cell.angle_beta   90.00
_cell.angle_gamma   90.00
#
_symmetry.space_group_name_H-M   'P 1'
#
loop_
_entity.id
_entity.type
_entity.pdbx_description
1 polymer ?
#
loop_
_entity_poly.entity_id
_entity_poly.type
_entity_poly.pdbx_seq_one_letter_code
_entity_poly.pdbx_strand_id
1 'polypeptide(L)' 'MTDLLEHAIERVRTLSPEAQDDVARVMLAVLDDEPGLVVLDPGEKASFAKSLAQAARGEFASDERIRAIWAKHGL' A
#
# COMPACT_ATOMS: atom_id res chain seq x y z
N MET A 1 -9.53 17.84 -22.20
CA MET A 1 -8.47 17.42 -21.25
C MET A 1 -7.20 17.22 -22.08
N THR A 2 -6.07 16.80 -21.51
CA THR A 2 -4.95 16.35 -22.35
C THR A 2 -5.29 15.02 -22.99
N ASP A 3 -4.84 14.77 -24.22
CA ASP A 3 -5.11 13.52 -24.94
C ASP A 3 -4.76 12.27 -24.09
N LEU A 4 -3.67 12.36 -23.32
CA LEU A 4 -3.25 11.29 -22.40
C LEU A 4 -4.25 11.06 -21.25
N LEU A 5 -4.77 12.12 -20.64
CA LEU A 5 -5.72 12.01 -19.54
C LEU A 5 -7.09 11.53 -20.02
N GLU A 6 -7.51 11.93 -21.23
CA GLU A 6 -8.75 11.41 -21.85
C GLU A 6 -8.65 9.91 -22.07
N HIS A 7 -7.56 9.45 -22.68
CA HIS A 7 -7.33 8.02 -22.90
C HIS A 7 -7.30 7.23 -21.58
N ALA A 8 -6.69 7.78 -20.53
CA ALA A 8 -6.68 7.13 -19.21
C ALA A 8 -8.11 6.97 -18.66
N ILE A 9 -8.94 8.01 -18.72
CA ILE A 9 -10.35 7.93 -18.25
C ILE A 9 -11.16 6.94 -19.08
N GLU A 10 -10.97 6.87 -20.39
CA GLU A 10 -11.63 5.86 -21.24
C GLU A 10 -11.30 4.44 -20.79
N ARG A 11 -10.03 4.17 -20.43
CA ARG A 11 -9.62 2.85 -19.92
C ARG A 11 -10.25 2.56 -18.56
N VAL A 12 -10.28 3.53 -17.65
CA VAL A 12 -10.89 3.38 -16.31
C VAL A 12 -12.37 3.03 -16.42
N ARG A 13 -13.11 3.65 -17.34
CA ARG A 13 -14.54 3.35 -17.56
C ARG A 13 -14.84 1.90 -17.92
N THR A 14 -13.85 1.15 -18.42
CA THR A 14 -14.01 -0.29 -18.75
C THR A 14 -13.82 -1.22 -17.56
N LEU A 15 -13.38 -0.71 -16.41
CA LEU A 15 -13.16 -1.49 -15.19
C LEU A 15 -14.47 -1.73 -14.42
N SER A 16 -14.47 -2.70 -13.51
CA SER A 16 -15.54 -2.85 -12.53
C SER A 16 -15.66 -1.62 -11.62
N PRO A 17 -16.84 -1.31 -11.05
CA PRO A 17 -17.01 -0.18 -10.15
C PRO A 17 -15.97 -0.07 -9.03
N GLU A 18 -15.65 -1.19 -8.36
CA GLU A 18 -14.64 -1.22 -7.29
C GLU A 18 -13.24 -0.78 -7.78
N ALA A 19 -12.78 -1.33 -8.90
CA ALA A 19 -11.52 -0.93 -9.51
C ALA A 19 -11.53 0.51 -10.06
N GLN A 20 -12.69 1.05 -10.46
CA GLN A 20 -12.80 2.47 -10.80
C GLN A 20 -12.58 3.37 -9.58
N ASP A 21 -13.18 3.01 -8.44
CA ASP A 21 -13.01 3.72 -7.18
C ASP A 21 -11.56 3.66 -6.67
N ASP A 22 -10.87 2.53 -6.86
CA ASP A 22 -9.46 2.41 -6.52
C ASP A 22 -8.57 3.34 -7.34
N VAL A 23 -8.79 3.42 -8.66
CA VAL A 23 -8.07 4.37 -9.51
C VAL A 23 -8.40 5.81 -9.11
N ALA A 24 -9.68 6.11 -8.85
CA ALA A 24 -10.11 7.44 -8.42
C ALA A 24 -9.42 7.86 -7.11
N ARG A 25 -9.30 6.94 -6.13
CA ARG A 25 -8.63 7.21 -4.85
C ARG A 25 -7.15 7.55 -5.04
N VAL A 26 -6.45 6.86 -5.95
CA VAL A 26 -5.05 7.19 -6.28
C VAL A 26 -4.95 8.55 -6.96
N MET A 27 -5.84 8.85 -7.91
CA MET A 27 -5.85 10.16 -8.57
C MET A 27 -6.14 11.29 -7.59
N LEU A 28 -7.10 11.13 -6.69
CA LEU A 28 -7.40 12.11 -5.63
C LEU A 28 -6.22 12.28 -4.68
N ALA A 29 -5.53 11.21 -4.30
CA ALA A 29 -4.32 11.30 -3.47
C ALA A 29 -3.18 12.10 -4.15
N VAL A 30 -3.12 12.11 -5.48
CA VAL A 30 -2.17 12.94 -6.24
C VAL A 30 -2.63 14.40 -6.35
N LEU A 31 -3.95 14.65 -6.30
CA LEU A 31 -4.55 15.97 -6.52
C LEU A 31 -4.78 16.77 -5.22
N ASP A 32 -5.02 16.10 -4.09
CA ASP A 32 -5.41 16.73 -2.82
C ASP A 32 -4.25 17.21 -1.95
N ASP A 33 -3.00 17.08 -2.42
CA ASP A 33 -1.77 17.67 -1.83
C ASP A 33 -1.62 17.61 -0.28
N GLU A 34 -2.16 16.60 0.43
CA GLU A 34 -1.92 16.35 1.88
C GLU A 34 -2.26 14.88 2.29
N PRO A 35 -1.47 14.18 3.16
CA PRO A 35 -0.07 14.37 3.54
C PRO A 35 0.85 13.52 2.65
N GLY A 36 2.02 14.08 2.36
CA GLY A 36 2.95 13.66 1.32
C GLY A 36 3.18 12.16 1.17
N LEU A 37 3.24 11.74 -0.10
CA LEU A 37 3.89 10.50 -0.53
C LEU A 37 5.11 10.24 0.36
N VAL A 38 5.04 9.24 1.23
CA VAL A 38 6.15 8.88 2.10
C VAL A 38 7.21 8.27 1.20
N VAL A 39 8.16 9.11 0.78
CA VAL A 39 9.30 8.67 -0.01
C VAL A 39 10.21 7.90 0.93
N LEU A 40 10.11 6.58 0.85
CA LEU A 40 10.97 5.71 1.63
C LEU A 40 12.43 5.95 1.26
N ASP A 41 13.26 6.13 2.28
CA ASP A 41 14.70 6.18 2.10
C ASP A 41 15.26 4.78 1.69
N PRO A 42 16.50 4.69 1.21
CA PRO A 42 17.07 3.41 0.78
C PRO A 42 17.11 2.33 1.88
N GLY A 43 17.32 2.74 3.14
CA GLY A 43 17.32 1.85 4.30
C GLY A 43 15.93 1.32 4.63
N GLU A 44 14.92 2.18 4.56
CA GLU A 44 13.52 1.78 4.72
C GLU A 44 13.09 0.81 3.62
N LYS A 45 13.41 1.11 2.35
CA LYS A 45 13.14 0.19 1.21
C LYS A 45 13.80 -1.17 1.40
N ALA A 46 15.05 -1.20 1.87
CA ALA A 46 15.76 -2.44 2.16
C ALA A 46 15.11 -3.22 3.32
N SER A 47 14.63 -2.53 4.35
CA SER A 47 13.90 -3.13 5.47
C SER A 47 12.62 -3.82 5.00
N PHE A 48 11.83 -3.15 4.14
CA PHE A 48 10.63 -3.74 3.54
C PHE A 48 10.96 -4.92 2.64
N ALA A 49 11.99 -4.83 1.79
CA ALA A 49 12.40 -5.92 0.93
C ALA A 49 12.75 -7.19 1.73
N LYS A 50 13.44 -7.03 2.87
CA LYS A 50 13.72 -8.14 3.80
C LYS A 50 12.43 -8.71 4.37
N SER A 51 11.55 -7.86 4.91
CA SER A 51 10.29 -8.28 5.54
C SER A 51 9.40 -9.06 4.55
N LEU A 52 9.25 -8.56 3.32
CA LEU A 52 8.48 -9.22 2.27
C LEU A 52 9.06 -10.59 1.88
N ALA A 53 10.39 -10.71 1.82
CA ALA A 53 11.04 -11.99 1.55
C ALA A 53 10.82 -13.01 2.68
N GLN A 54 10.79 -12.56 3.94
CA GLN A 54 10.45 -13.41 5.09
C GLN A 54 8.99 -13.88 5.03
N ALA A 55 8.07 -12.97 4.73
CA ALA A 55 6.65 -13.27 4.55
C ALA A 55 6.41 -14.31 3.45
N ALA A 56 7.10 -14.19 2.31
CA ALA A 56 7.02 -15.16 1.22
C ALA A 56 7.50 -16.56 1.62
N ARG A 57 8.40 -16.67 2.61
CA ARG A 57 8.85 -17.95 3.18
C ARG A 57 8.03 -18.41 4.39
N GLY A 58 7.01 -17.64 4.79
CA GLY A 58 6.21 -17.93 5.98
C GLY A 58 6.96 -17.73 7.30
N GLU A 59 8.04 -16.94 7.31
CA GLU A 59 8.84 -16.65 8.51
C GLU A 59 8.15 -15.60 9.40
N PHE A 60 7.00 -15.97 9.94
CA PHE A 60 6.27 -15.17 10.92
C PHE A 60 6.61 -15.60 12.34
N ALA A 61 6.42 -14.70 13.31
CA ALA A 61 6.44 -15.08 14.71
C ALA A 61 5.30 -16.07 15.01
N SER A 62 5.55 -17.02 15.91
CA SER A 62 4.49 -17.94 16.35
C SER A 62 3.42 -17.20 17.16
N ASP A 63 2.21 -17.76 17.19
CA ASP A 63 1.11 -17.17 17.98
C ASP A 63 1.46 -17.04 19.46
N GLU A 64 2.20 -18.00 20.01
CA GLU A 64 2.67 -17.95 21.41
C GLU A 64 3.62 -16.77 21.62
N ARG A 65 4.55 -16.53 20.68
CA ARG A 65 5.47 -15.39 20.70
C ARG A 65 4.69 -14.08 20.66
N ILE A 66 3.67 -13.98 19.79
CA ILE A 66 2.83 -12.78 19.68
C ILE A 66 2.01 -12.55 20.95
N ARG A 67 1.37 -13.59 21.51
CA ARG A 67 0.65 -13.48 22.79
C ARG A 67 1.53 -13.01 23.94
N ALA A 68 2.76 -13.52 24.04
CA ALA A 68 3.70 -13.08 25.06
C ALA A 68 4.09 -11.59 24.91
N ILE A 69 4.21 -11.10 23.66
CA ILE A 69 4.46 -9.68 23.38
C ILE A 69 3.25 -8.84 23.77
N TRP A 70 2.03 -9.24 23.41
CA TRP A 70 0.81 -8.50 23.76
C TRP A 70 0.58 -8.44 25.27
N ALA A 71 0.77 -9.55 25.98
CA ALA A 71 0.65 -9.60 27.43
C ALA A 71 1.63 -8.63 28.13
N LYS A 72 2.86 -8.46 27.60
CA LYS A 72 3.82 -7.46 28.10
C LYS A 72 3.28 -6.03 28.01
N HIS A 73 2.42 -5.76 27.03
CA HIS A 73 1.80 -4.46 26.80
C HIS A 73 0.35 -4.35 27.30
N GLY A 74 -0.14 -5.37 28.04
CA GLY A 74 -1.50 -5.38 28.60
C GLY A 74 -2.61 -5.56 27.56
N LEU A 75 -2.28 -6.13 26.39
CA LEU A 75 -3.19 -6.47 25.30
C LEU A 75 -3.55 -7.96 25.31
#